data_AF-A0A538GQU2-F1
#
_entry.id   AF-A0A538GQU2-F1
#
_cell.length_a   1.000
_cell.length_b   1.000
_cell.length_c   1.000
_cell.angle_alpha   90.00
_cell.angle_beta   90.00
_cell.angle_gamma   90.00
#
_symmetry.space_group_name_H-M   'P 1'
#
loop_
_entity.id
_entity.type
_entity.pdbx_description
1 polymer ?
#
loop_
_entity_poly.entity_id
_entity_poly.type
_entity_poly.pdbx_seq_one_letter_code
_entity_poly.pdbx_strand_id
1 'polypeptide(L)'
;MPMRDTVSRTRRTSPEGLRLGERLRQLRVAAGLTQSELAGDRFSKEYVSQIERGKTRPTKGTIEWLAERLGVDAGFLASGVAADERARLEGSLTRAEALYEAQQDEEAADAFEALPAAARATGVPELQVRALVGSGLAKMRVGDHRAALVLLNEARAISEAEAFSDVERAD
;
A
#
# COMPACT_ATOMS: atom_id res chain seq x y z
N MET A 1 -37.05 23.74 -21.67
CA MET A 1 -35.69 24.28 -21.91
C MET A 1 -35.05 24.63 -20.56
N PRO A 2 -33.71 24.53 -20.45
CA PRO A 2 -32.94 23.82 -19.41
C PRO A 2 -32.46 24.77 -18.26
N MET A 3 -31.85 24.37 -17.14
CA MET A 3 -30.60 23.60 -16.98
C MET A 3 -30.53 22.87 -15.63
N ARG A 4 -29.97 21.65 -15.71
CA ARG A 4 -29.46 20.84 -14.62
C ARG A 4 -28.00 21.24 -14.40
N ASP A 5 -27.65 21.76 -13.23
CA ASP A 5 -26.25 21.88 -12.80
C ASP A 5 -25.90 20.70 -11.89
N THR A 6 -25.79 19.52 -12.52
CA THR A 6 -24.99 18.43 -11.96
C THR A 6 -23.52 18.81 -12.14
N VAL A 7 -22.93 19.36 -11.09
CA VAL A 7 -21.47 19.49 -10.98
C VAL A 7 -20.89 18.09 -11.01
N SER A 8 -20.36 17.74 -12.17
CA SER A 8 -19.62 16.51 -12.43
C SER A 8 -18.37 16.52 -11.55
N ARG A 9 -18.43 15.82 -10.42
CA ARG A 9 -17.30 15.61 -9.53
C ARG A 9 -16.37 14.64 -10.22
N THR A 10 -15.39 15.15 -10.96
CA THR A 10 -14.32 14.38 -11.59
C THR A 10 -13.74 13.44 -10.53
N ARG A 11 -14.04 12.16 -10.69
CA ARG A 11 -13.52 11.08 -9.86
C ARG A 11 -12.01 11.07 -10.08
N ARG A 12 -11.26 11.71 -9.19
CA ARG A 12 -9.81 11.49 -9.09
C ARG A 12 -9.66 10.01 -8.79
N THR A 13 -9.28 9.24 -9.79
CA THR A 13 -8.88 7.84 -9.62
C THR A 13 -7.67 7.86 -8.71
N SER A 14 -7.88 7.63 -7.41
CA SER A 14 -6.80 7.30 -6.51
C SER A 14 -6.06 6.10 -7.12
N PRO A 15 -4.72 6.14 -7.24
CA PRO A 15 -3.94 5.07 -7.88
C PRO A 15 -3.88 3.86 -6.93
N GLU A 16 -5.00 3.16 -6.76
CA GLU A 16 -5.06 1.90 -6.05
C GLU A 16 -4.27 0.85 -6.84
N GLY A 17 -3.15 0.39 -6.27
CA GLY A 17 -2.51 -0.89 -6.63
C GLY A 17 -1.60 -0.95 -7.87
N LEU A 18 -1.13 0.16 -8.44
CA LEU A 18 -0.15 0.09 -9.55
C LEU A 18 1.19 -0.47 -9.07
N ARG A 19 1.82 -1.35 -9.87
CA ARG A 19 3.19 -1.81 -9.59
C ARG A 19 4.15 -0.62 -9.71
N LEU A 20 5.25 -0.62 -8.94
CA LEU A 20 6.27 0.45 -8.93
C LEU A 20 6.61 0.99 -10.33
N GLY A 21 6.86 0.10 -11.29
CA GLY A 21 7.22 0.47 -12.66
C GLY A 21 6.14 1.24 -13.41
N GLU A 22 4.88 0.85 -13.25
CA GLU A 22 3.74 1.54 -13.87
C GLU A 22 3.56 2.93 -13.27
N ARG A 23 3.72 3.03 -11.95
CA ARG A 23 3.68 4.31 -11.23
C ARG A 23 4.80 5.25 -11.67
N LEU A 24 6.03 4.74 -11.76
CA LEU A 24 7.17 5.49 -12.27
C LEU A 24 6.89 6.03 -13.67
N ARG A 25 6.35 5.18 -14.57
CA ARG A 25 5.98 5.56 -15.92
C ARG A 25 4.91 6.67 -15.92
N GLN A 26 3.86 6.53 -15.12
CA GLN A 26 2.79 7.52 -15.06
C GLN A 26 3.30 8.87 -14.57
N LEU A 27 4.07 8.89 -13.48
CA LEU A 27 4.66 10.11 -12.93
C LEU A 27 5.61 10.77 -13.93
N ARG A 28 6.43 9.97 -14.61
CA ARG A 28 7.33 10.47 -15.65
C ARG A 28 6.56 11.14 -16.79
N VAL A 29 5.51 10.48 -17.30
CA VAL A 29 4.69 11.02 -18.40
C VAL A 29 3.94 12.27 -17.94
N ALA A 30 3.42 12.30 -16.71
CA ALA A 30 2.76 13.47 -16.14
C ALA A 30 3.72 14.66 -15.98
N ALA A 31 4.99 14.39 -15.67
CA ALA A 31 6.06 15.39 -15.64
C ALA A 31 6.57 15.80 -17.04
N GLY A 32 6.05 15.20 -18.12
CA GLY A 32 6.46 15.49 -19.50
C GLY A 32 7.86 14.99 -19.86
N LEU A 33 8.45 14.08 -19.07
CA LEU A 33 9.81 13.61 -19.25
C LEU A 33 9.88 12.36 -20.14
N THR A 34 10.90 12.26 -20.97
CA THR A 34 11.32 11.01 -21.62
C THR A 34 12.09 10.11 -20.63
N GLN A 35 12.23 8.82 -20.95
CA GLN A 35 13.01 7.89 -20.10
C GLN A 35 14.47 8.34 -19.95
N SER A 36 15.08 8.91 -20.99
CA SER A 36 16.45 9.44 -20.94
C SER A 36 16.53 10.68 -20.03
N GLU A 37 15.55 11.58 -20.13
CA GLU A 37 15.50 12.78 -19.28
C GLU A 37 15.23 12.45 -17.82
N LEU A 38 14.43 11.41 -17.52
CA LEU A 38 14.29 10.91 -16.16
C LEU A 38 15.57 10.24 -15.68
N ALA A 39 16.26 9.50 -16.53
CA ALA A 39 17.52 8.83 -16.16
C ALA A 39 18.63 9.85 -15.82
N GLY A 40 18.63 11.00 -16.51
CA GLY A 40 19.68 12.01 -16.39
C GLY A 40 21.07 11.42 -16.62
N ASP A 41 22.06 11.94 -15.92
CA ASP A 41 23.43 11.43 -15.98
C ASP A 41 23.68 10.26 -15.02
N ARG A 42 22.70 9.92 -14.18
CA ARG A 42 22.86 8.93 -13.11
C ARG A 42 22.61 7.51 -13.60
N PHE A 43 21.66 7.33 -14.51
CA PHE A 43 21.23 6.02 -14.98
C PHE A 43 21.15 5.99 -16.50
N SER A 44 21.13 4.78 -17.08
CA SER A 44 20.84 4.62 -18.50
C SER A 44 19.33 4.66 -18.76
N LYS A 45 18.93 5.11 -19.96
CA LYS A 45 17.55 4.99 -20.46
C LYS A 45 17.03 3.56 -20.35
N GLU A 46 17.88 2.58 -20.66
CA GLU A 46 17.51 1.16 -20.61
C GLU A 46 17.20 0.72 -19.17
N TYR A 47 17.96 1.16 -18.18
CA TYR A 47 17.68 0.86 -16.78
C TYR A 47 16.32 1.40 -16.34
N VAL A 48 15.98 2.65 -16.67
CA VAL A 48 14.64 3.22 -16.40
C VAL A 48 13.55 2.42 -17.10
N SER A 49 13.77 2.03 -18.36
CA SER A 49 12.85 1.18 -19.13
C SER A 49 12.62 -0.20 -18.49
N GLN A 50 13.66 -0.83 -17.93
CA GLN A 50 13.54 -2.11 -17.22
C GLN A 50 12.74 -1.96 -15.91
N ILE A 51 12.95 -0.87 -15.17
CA ILE A 51 12.15 -0.57 -13.97
C ILE A 51 10.68 -0.36 -14.35
N GLU A 52 10.38 0.45 -15.36
CA GLU A 52 9.01 0.74 -15.79
C GLU A 52 8.23 -0.51 -16.22
N ARG A 53 8.94 -1.51 -16.76
CA ARG A 53 8.37 -2.81 -17.15
C ARG A 53 8.34 -3.83 -16.01
N GLY A 54 8.81 -3.46 -14.81
CA GLY A 54 8.91 -4.36 -13.66
C GLY A 54 9.94 -5.48 -13.81
N LYS A 55 10.88 -5.36 -14.76
CA LYS A 55 11.93 -6.36 -15.01
C LYS A 55 13.11 -6.25 -14.06
N THR A 56 13.25 -5.12 -13.36
CA THR A 56 14.29 -4.91 -12.35
C THR A 56 13.70 -4.17 -11.17
N ARG A 57 14.05 -4.62 -9.97
CA ARG A 57 13.68 -3.96 -8.72
C ARG A 57 14.78 -2.95 -8.35
N PRO A 58 14.50 -1.64 -8.35
CA PRO A 58 15.49 -0.63 -7.99
C PRO A 58 15.81 -0.67 -6.48
N THR A 59 16.99 -0.20 -6.13
CA THR A 59 17.40 -0.04 -4.73
C THR A 59 16.67 1.12 -4.06
N LYS A 60 16.68 1.18 -2.72
CA LYS A 60 16.12 2.31 -1.97
C LYS A 60 16.68 3.66 -2.45
N GLY A 61 18.00 3.77 -2.59
CA GLY A 61 18.64 5.01 -3.08
C GLY A 61 18.27 5.37 -4.52
N THR A 62 18.03 4.37 -5.37
CA THR A 62 17.50 4.61 -6.72
C THR A 62 16.09 5.19 -6.68
N ILE A 63 15.22 4.67 -5.80
CA ILE A 63 13.85 5.17 -5.63
C ILE A 63 13.87 6.61 -5.10
N GLU A 64 14.68 6.89 -4.08
CA GLU A 64 14.83 8.25 -3.52
C GLU A 64 15.25 9.26 -4.58
N TRP A 65 16.25 8.92 -5.39
CA TRP A 65 16.73 9.80 -6.46
C TRP A 65 15.68 10.03 -7.56
N LEU A 66 14.97 8.97 -7.98
CA LEU A 66 13.90 9.10 -8.98
C LEU A 66 12.73 9.93 -8.44
N ALA A 67 12.39 9.76 -7.17
CA ALA A 67 11.32 10.49 -6.50
C ALA A 67 11.65 11.99 -6.39
N GLU A 68 12.88 12.34 -6.00
CA GLU A 68 13.36 13.72 -5.97
C GLU A 68 13.24 14.38 -7.34
N ARG A 69 13.69 13.70 -8.41
CA ARG A 69 13.61 14.21 -9.78
C ARG A 69 12.18 14.38 -10.30
N LEU A 70 11.25 13.57 -9.80
CA LEU A 70 9.82 13.64 -10.12
C LEU A 70 9.03 14.56 -9.18
N GLY A 71 9.66 15.11 -8.14
CA GLY A 71 9.01 15.94 -7.14
C GLY A 71 7.94 15.21 -6.32
N VAL A 72 8.13 13.91 -6.06
CA VAL A 72 7.20 13.07 -5.29
C VAL A 72 7.87 12.48 -4.04
N ASP A 73 7.05 12.02 -3.09
CA ASP A 73 7.55 11.24 -1.96
C ASP A 73 8.13 9.89 -2.44
N ALA A 74 9.29 9.50 -1.89
CA ALA A 74 9.93 8.23 -2.22
C ALA A 74 9.11 7.04 -1.74
N GLY A 75 8.40 7.17 -0.61
CA GLY A 75 7.46 6.16 -0.10
C GLY A 75 6.26 5.96 -1.03
N PHE A 76 5.71 7.06 -1.55
CA PHE A 76 4.68 7.04 -2.58
C PHE A 76 5.20 6.42 -3.88
N LEU A 77 6.40 6.78 -4.34
CA LEU A 77 6.96 6.15 -5.53
C LEU A 77 7.16 4.65 -5.31
N ALA A 78 7.68 4.23 -4.15
CA ALA A 78 7.90 2.82 -3.80
C ALA A 78 6.60 2.02 -3.72
N SER A 79 5.61 2.53 -2.99
CA SER A 79 4.45 1.74 -2.55
C SER A 79 3.10 2.20 -3.07
N GLY A 80 2.98 3.46 -3.50
CA GLY A 80 1.77 4.04 -4.08
C GLY A 80 0.82 4.62 -3.07
N VAL A 81 1.24 4.51 -1.81
CA VAL A 81 0.59 5.07 -0.66
C VAL A 81 1.52 6.11 -0.11
N ALA A 82 1.00 7.32 0.01
CA ALA A 82 1.77 8.43 0.55
C ALA A 82 2.06 8.16 2.03
N ALA A 83 3.21 8.66 2.52
CA ALA A 83 3.63 8.45 3.91
C ALA A 83 2.55 8.88 4.93
N ASP A 84 1.69 9.84 4.57
CA ASP A 84 0.56 10.28 5.38
C ASP A 84 -0.55 9.23 5.49
N GLU A 85 -0.85 8.47 4.44
CA GLU A 85 -1.81 7.37 4.48
C GLU A 85 -1.33 6.20 5.34
N ARG A 86 -0.03 5.87 5.27
CA ARG A 86 0.56 4.86 6.16
C ARG A 86 0.46 5.29 7.63
N ALA A 87 0.85 6.52 7.93
CA ALA A 87 0.74 7.07 9.28
C ALA A 87 -0.72 7.12 9.78
N ARG A 88 -1.68 7.45 8.90
CA ARG A 88 -3.12 7.42 9.23
C ARG A 88 -3.60 5.99 9.51
N LEU A 89 -3.16 5.01 8.73
CA LEU A 89 -3.49 3.60 8.97
C LEU A 89 -2.92 3.13 10.30
N GLU A 90 -1.65 3.41 10.58
CA GLU A 90 -1.01 3.06 11.85
C GLU A 90 -1.74 3.67 13.05
N GLY A 91 -2.10 4.96 12.97
CA GLY A 91 -2.89 5.61 14.02
C GLY A 91 -4.28 5.00 14.19
N SER A 92 -4.90 4.53 13.10
CA SER A 92 -6.20 3.86 13.15
C SER A 92 -6.10 2.46 13.75
N LEU A 93 -5.05 1.70 13.41
CA LEU A 93 -4.74 0.40 14.01
C LEU A 93 -4.51 0.54 15.51
N THR A 94 -3.66 1.49 15.93
CA THR A 94 -3.40 1.74 17.36
C THR A 94 -4.68 2.09 18.12
N ARG A 95 -5.60 2.86 17.52
CA ARG A 95 -6.89 3.15 18.14
C ARG A 95 -7.77 1.90 18.27
N ALA A 96 -7.87 1.09 17.21
CA ALA A 96 -8.68 -0.13 17.22
C ALA A 96 -8.16 -1.16 18.22
N GLU A 97 -6.84 -1.31 18.32
CA GLU A 97 -6.17 -2.13 19.34
C GLU A 97 -6.46 -1.63 20.75
N ALA A 98 -6.43 -0.32 20.99
CA ALA A 98 -6.78 0.24 22.30
C ALA A 98 -8.23 -0.06 22.70
N LEU A 99 -9.18 0.00 21.76
CA LEU A 99 -10.58 -0.38 22.01
C LEU A 99 -10.70 -1.87 22.33
N TYR A 100 -9.97 -2.72 21.60
CA TYR A 100 -9.92 -4.15 21.87
C TYR A 100 -9.33 -4.46 23.25
N GLU A 101 -8.21 -3.85 23.63
CA GLU A 101 -7.63 -4.04 24.97
C GLU A 101 -8.57 -3.54 26.09
N ALA A 102 -9.34 -2.47 25.83
CA ALA A 102 -10.35 -1.94 26.73
C ALA A 102 -11.64 -2.80 26.81
N GLN A 103 -11.71 -3.92 26.09
CA GLN A 103 -12.90 -4.81 26.01
C GLN A 103 -14.17 -4.11 25.49
N GLN A 104 -13.99 -3.05 24.70
CA GLN A 104 -15.08 -2.38 23.98
C GLN A 104 -15.31 -3.13 22.67
N ASP A 105 -15.87 -4.34 22.76
CA ASP A 105 -15.79 -5.35 21.70
C ASP A 105 -16.52 -4.95 20.40
N GLU A 106 -17.70 -4.34 20.50
CA GLU A 106 -18.45 -3.84 19.35
C GLU A 106 -17.71 -2.65 18.70
N GLU A 107 -17.26 -1.67 19.49
CA GLU A 107 -16.52 -0.53 18.96
C GLU A 107 -15.17 -0.93 18.35
N ALA A 108 -14.50 -1.94 18.92
CA ALA A 108 -13.28 -2.50 18.37
C ALA A 108 -13.57 -3.18 17.02
N ALA A 109 -14.62 -4.00 16.94
CA ALA A 109 -15.01 -4.67 15.69
C ALA A 109 -15.33 -3.66 14.57
N ASP A 110 -16.05 -2.59 14.89
CA ASP A 110 -16.33 -1.48 13.98
C ASP A 110 -15.04 -0.74 13.56
N ALA A 111 -14.17 -0.43 14.52
CA ALA A 111 -12.92 0.27 14.25
C ALA A 111 -11.97 -0.53 13.35
N PHE A 112 -12.00 -1.86 13.43
CA PHE A 112 -11.21 -2.75 12.58
C PHE A 112 -11.81 -2.99 11.20
N GLU A 113 -13.09 -2.71 10.95
CA GLU A 113 -13.82 -3.18 9.76
C GLU A 113 -13.16 -2.76 8.43
N ALA A 114 -12.73 -1.50 8.33
CA ALA A 114 -12.12 -0.96 7.12
C ALA A 114 -10.60 -1.19 7.01
N LEU A 115 -9.94 -1.58 8.11
CA LEU A 115 -8.48 -1.57 8.21
C LEU A 115 -7.79 -2.63 7.33
N PRO A 116 -8.29 -3.86 7.18
CA PRO A 116 -7.69 -4.83 6.27
C PRO A 116 -7.63 -4.35 4.81
N ALA A 117 -8.69 -3.69 4.32
CA ALA A 117 -8.70 -3.15 2.96
C ALA A 117 -7.70 -2.00 2.79
N ALA A 118 -7.64 -1.08 3.76
CA ALA A 118 -6.68 0.00 3.77
C ALA A 118 -5.23 -0.53 3.84
N ALA A 119 -4.98 -1.55 4.66
CA ALA A 119 -3.68 -2.18 4.79
C ALA A 119 -3.23 -2.85 3.48
N ARG A 120 -4.14 -3.54 2.77
CA ARG A 120 -3.85 -4.11 1.44
C ARG A 120 -3.45 -3.03 0.43
N ALA A 121 -4.11 -1.88 0.45
CA ALA A 121 -3.77 -0.76 -0.43
C ALA A 121 -2.34 -0.25 -0.21
N THR A 122 -1.79 -0.36 1.02
CA THR A 122 -0.39 0.04 1.32
C THR A 122 0.68 -0.83 0.67
N GLY A 123 0.33 -2.08 0.32
CA GLY A 123 1.28 -3.08 -0.15
C GLY A 123 2.36 -3.46 0.88
N VAL A 124 2.17 -3.14 2.16
CA VAL A 124 3.07 -3.51 3.28
C VAL A 124 2.54 -4.78 3.93
N PRO A 125 3.21 -5.93 3.79
CA PRO A 125 2.77 -7.18 4.38
C PRO A 125 2.58 -7.11 5.89
N GLU A 126 3.48 -6.44 6.62
CA GLU A 126 3.44 -6.35 8.08
C GLU A 126 2.20 -5.59 8.57
N LEU A 127 1.81 -4.51 7.89
CA LEU A 127 0.57 -3.77 8.20
C LEU A 127 -0.68 -4.57 7.82
N GLN A 128 -0.61 -5.37 6.75
CA GLN A 128 -1.71 -6.26 6.36
C GLN A 128 -1.95 -7.33 7.41
N VAL A 129 -0.89 -8.02 7.85
CA VAL A 129 -0.99 -9.05 8.90
C VAL A 129 -1.54 -8.44 10.20
N ARG A 130 -1.02 -7.30 10.64
CA ARG A 130 -1.51 -6.60 11.84
C ARG A 130 -3.00 -6.26 11.76
N ALA A 131 -3.45 -5.71 10.63
CA ALA A 131 -4.85 -5.37 10.41
C ALA A 131 -5.77 -6.60 10.37
N LEU A 132 -5.35 -7.67 9.68
CA LEU A 132 -6.11 -8.91 9.57
C LEU A 132 -6.21 -9.65 10.91
N VAL A 133 -5.12 -9.73 11.67
CA VAL A 133 -5.11 -10.36 13.01
C VAL A 133 -5.99 -9.57 13.96
N GLY A 134 -5.82 -8.25 14.05
CA GLY A 134 -6.65 -7.41 14.93
C GLY A 134 -8.14 -7.51 14.61
N SER A 135 -8.50 -7.44 13.32
CA SER A 135 -9.87 -7.62 12.86
C SER A 135 -10.42 -9.02 13.17
N GLY A 136 -9.62 -10.07 12.95
CA GLY A 136 -9.99 -11.45 13.27
C GLY A 136 -10.26 -11.63 14.76
N LEU A 137 -9.39 -11.10 15.63
CA LEU A 137 -9.56 -11.16 17.09
C LEU A 137 -10.80 -10.40 17.56
N ALA A 138 -11.05 -9.19 17.04
CA ALA A 138 -12.25 -8.42 17.36
C ALA A 138 -13.53 -9.16 16.93
N LYS A 139 -13.54 -9.77 15.72
CA LYS A 139 -14.66 -10.59 15.24
C LYS A 139 -14.93 -11.83 16.10
N MET A 140 -13.90 -12.45 16.68
CA MET A 140 -14.10 -13.57 17.63
C MET A 140 -14.86 -13.12 18.88
N ARG A 141 -14.55 -11.94 19.42
CA ARG A 141 -15.19 -11.44 20.65
C ARG A 141 -16.66 -11.11 20.48
N VAL A 142 -17.06 -10.58 19.32
CA VAL A 142 -18.47 -10.34 18.98
C VAL A 142 -19.19 -11.59 18.45
N GLY A 143 -18.54 -12.75 18.47
CA GLY A 143 -19.14 -14.03 18.11
C GLY A 143 -19.18 -14.34 16.60
N ASP A 144 -18.60 -13.50 15.75
CA ASP A 144 -18.47 -13.75 14.31
C ASP A 144 -17.23 -14.60 13.99
N HIS A 145 -17.25 -15.82 14.51
CA HIS A 145 -16.16 -16.79 14.39
C HIS A 145 -15.87 -17.15 12.93
N ARG A 146 -16.90 -17.15 12.07
CA ARG A 146 -16.72 -17.48 10.65
C ARG A 146 -15.92 -16.38 9.94
N ALA A 147 -16.28 -15.11 10.10
CA ALA A 147 -15.51 -14.01 9.51
C ALA A 147 -14.09 -13.95 10.09
N ALA A 148 -13.96 -14.17 11.41
CA ALA A 148 -12.65 -14.21 12.07
C ALA A 148 -11.70 -15.24 11.43
N LEU A 149 -12.17 -16.48 11.23
CA LEU A 149 -11.35 -17.53 10.61
C LEU A 149 -10.91 -17.19 9.19
N VAL A 150 -11.76 -16.51 8.40
CA VAL A 150 -11.39 -16.06 7.05
C VAL A 150 -10.21 -15.08 7.13
N LEU A 151 -10.30 -14.07 8.01
CA LEU A 151 -9.26 -13.05 8.18
C LEU A 151 -7.95 -13.64 8.72
N LEU A 152 -8.02 -14.53 9.70
CA LEU A 152 -6.85 -15.16 10.30
C LEU A 152 -6.14 -16.12 9.34
N ASN A 153 -6.89 -16.83 8.48
CA ASN A 153 -6.29 -17.65 7.42
C ASN A 153 -5.60 -16.80 6.36
N GLU A 154 -6.16 -15.64 6.01
CA GLU A 154 -5.51 -14.68 5.11
C GLU A 154 -4.21 -14.14 5.73
N ALA A 155 -4.24 -13.74 7.01
CA ALA A 155 -3.05 -13.29 7.73
C ALA A 155 -1.96 -14.36 7.73
N ARG A 156 -2.35 -15.61 8.04
CA ARG A 156 -1.45 -16.76 8.00
C ARG A 156 -0.83 -16.95 6.62
N ALA A 157 -1.61 -16.88 5.55
CA ALA A 157 -1.09 -17.03 4.19
C ALA A 157 -0.06 -15.96 3.84
N ILE A 158 -0.24 -14.71 4.29
CA ILE A 158 0.74 -13.63 4.08
C ILE A 158 2.02 -13.91 4.88
N SER A 159 1.89 -14.28 6.16
CA SER A 159 3.05 -14.59 7.01
C SER A 159 3.82 -15.84 6.53
N GLU A 160 3.13 -16.84 5.99
CA GLU A 160 3.74 -18.04 5.43
C GLU A 160 4.36 -17.78 4.06
N ALA A 161 3.77 -16.91 3.23
CA ALA A 161 4.41 -16.41 2.02
C ALA A 161 5.68 -15.59 2.33
N GLU A 162 5.76 -14.99 3.51
CA GLU A 162 6.94 -14.31 4.05
C GLU A 162 7.87 -15.20 4.90
N ALA A 163 7.58 -16.49 5.04
CA ALA A 163 8.46 -17.40 5.76
C ALA A 163 9.76 -17.66 4.97
N PHE A 164 10.77 -16.83 5.28
CA PHE A 164 12.21 -16.95 4.99
C PHE A 164 12.71 -16.76 3.54
N SER A 165 12.66 -15.51 3.05
CA SER A 165 13.55 -15.04 1.96
C SER A 165 15.06 -15.07 2.30
N ASP A 166 15.45 -15.49 3.51
CA ASP A 166 16.85 -15.56 3.94
C ASP A 166 17.40 -16.99 4.13
N VAL A 167 16.61 -18.05 3.89
CA VAL A 167 17.09 -19.44 4.00
C VAL A 167 17.45 -20.06 2.64
N GLU A 168 16.92 -19.56 1.51
CA GLU A 168 17.27 -20.07 0.16
C GLU A 168 18.49 -19.37 -0.50
N ARG A 169 19.37 -18.72 0.28
CA ARG A 169 20.59 -18.08 -0.24
C ARG A 169 21.89 -18.84 0.06
N ALA A 170 21.78 -20.10 0.47
CA ALA A 170 22.91 -20.99 0.69
C ALA A 170 22.64 -22.35 0.04
N ASP A 171 22.77 -22.40 -1.29
CA ASP A 171 23.26 -23.55 -2.06
C ASP A 171 23.83 -23.07 -3.41
#